data_AF-A0A6B3HZX9-F1
#
_entry.id   AF-A0A6B3HZX9-F1
#
_cell.length_a   1.000
_cell.length_b   1.000
_cell.length_c   1.000
_cell.angle_alpha   90.00
_cell.angle_beta   90.00
_cell.angle_gamma   90.00
#
_symmetry.space_group_name_H-M   'P 1'
#
loop_
_entity.id
_entity.type
_entity.pdbx_description
1 polymer ?
#
loop_
_entity_poly.entity_id
_entity_poly.type
_entity_poly.pdbx_seq_one_letter_code
_entity_poly.pdbx_strand_id
1 'polypeptide(L)' 'EGPWAPVRGLLDEVWFLELDPEVRVRRLVERHVRYGKPPAYARAWVERSDEANARLVERGRDLADVVVRLPS' A
#
# COMPACT_ATOMS: atom_id res chain seq x y z
N GLU A 1 13.74 -9.30 5.28
CA GLU A 1 13.66 -10.73 4.87
C GLU A 1 12.70 -10.91 3.70
N GLY A 2 12.66 -12.08 3.08
CA GLY A 2 11.80 -12.38 1.93
C GLY A 2 12.45 -12.11 0.58
N PRO A 3 11.75 -12.42 -0.53
CA PRO A 3 12.32 -12.40 -1.89
C PRO A 3 12.79 -11.01 -2.33
N TRP A 4 12.25 -9.94 -1.74
CA TRP A 4 12.62 -8.55 -2.06
C TRP A 4 13.76 -8.00 -1.18
N ALA A 5 14.17 -8.70 -0.12
CA ALA A 5 15.22 -8.22 0.77
C ALA A 5 16.55 -7.88 0.08
N PRO A 6 17.04 -8.64 -0.92
CA PRO A 6 18.28 -8.32 -1.61
C PRO A 6 18.24 -6.98 -2.36
N VAL A 7 17.04 -6.48 -2.72
CA VAL A 7 16.90 -5.23 -3.47
C VAL A 7 17.36 -4.03 -2.65
N ARG A 8 17.26 -4.06 -1.31
CA ARG A 8 17.68 -2.92 -0.46
C ARG A 8 19.14 -2.51 -0.68
N GLY A 9 20.03 -3.46 -0.95
CA GLY A 9 21.45 -3.19 -1.20
C GLY A 9 21.74 -2.63 -2.59
N LEU A 10 20.74 -2.58 -3.47
CA LEU A 10 20.85 -2.06 -4.84
C LEU A 10 20.28 -0.64 -4.98
N LEU A 11 19.66 -0.10 -3.93
CA LEU A 11 18.99 1.20 -3.94
C LEU A 11 19.85 2.22 -3.21
N ASP A 12 20.08 3.37 -3.85
CA ASP A 12 20.71 4.53 -3.21
C ASP A 12 19.81 5.11 -2.11
N GLU A 13 18.49 5.07 -2.32
CA GLU A 13 17.50 5.62 -1.39
C GLU A 13 16.16 4.88 -1.48
N VAL A 14 15.47 4.74 -0.36
CA VAL A 14 14.16 4.10 -0.22
C VAL A 14 13.18 5.07 0.41
N TRP A 15 12.05 5.28 -0.26
CA TRP A 15 11.01 6.22 0.17
C TRP A 15 9.74 5.47 0.57
N PHE A 16 9.18 5.82 1.72
CA PHE A 16 7.89 5.31 2.18
C PHE A 16 6.84 6.41 2.13
N LEU A 17 5.72 6.15 1.43
CA LEU A 17 4.59 7.06 1.38
C LEU A 17 3.59 6.69 2.49
N GLU A 18 3.49 7.53 3.50
CA GLU A 18 2.52 7.39 4.60
C GLU A 18 1.23 8.10 4.20
N LEU A 19 0.15 7.32 4.03
CA LEU A 19 -1.18 7.80 3.71
C LEU A 19 -2.17 7.22 4.72
N ASP A 20 -3.16 8.04 5.09
CA ASP A 20 -4.30 7.62 5.90
C ASP A 20 -4.94 6.32 5.34
N PRO A 21 -5.09 5.26 6.17
CA PRO A 21 -5.68 3.99 5.74
C PRO A 21 -7.09 4.14 5.15
N GLU A 22 -7.94 5.02 5.70
CA GLU A 22 -9.31 5.19 5.22
C GLU A 22 -9.31 5.79 3.81
N VAL A 23 -8.40 6.72 3.57
CA VAL A 23 -8.22 7.37 2.26
C VAL A 23 -7.69 6.37 1.24
N ARG A 24 -6.72 5.53 1.64
CA ARG A 24 -6.20 4.44 0.80
C ARG A 24 -7.32 3.48 0.40
N VAL A 25 -8.09 2.98 1.37
CA VAL A 25 -9.20 2.03 1.12
C VAL A 25 -10.22 2.63 0.17
N ARG A 26 -10.67 3.87 0.44
CA ARG A 26 -11.61 4.58 -0.43
C ARG A 26 -11.10 4.67 -1.88
N ARG A 27 -9.86 5.13 -2.08
CA ARG A 27 -9.25 5.27 -3.41
C ARG A 27 -9.11 3.93 -4.14
N LEU A 28 -8.77 2.86 -3.44
CA LEU A 28 -8.66 1.52 -4.03
C LEU A 28 -10.01 0.97 -4.48
N VAL A 29 -11.05 1.14 -3.65
CA VAL A 29 -12.42 0.73 -4.00
C VAL A 29 -12.92 1.51 -5.21
N GLU A 30 -12.76 2.83 -5.21
CA GLU A 30 -13.13 3.69 -6.34
C GLU A 30 -12.41 3.28 -7.63
N ARG A 31 -11.12 2.94 -7.54
CA ARG A 31 -10.33 2.45 -8.68
C ARG A 31 -10.90 1.15 -9.23
N HIS A 32 -11.21 0.18 -8.38
CA HIS A 32 -11.78 -1.11 -8.82
C HIS A 32 -13.15 -0.94 -9.47
N VAL A 33 -14.00 -0.07 -8.90
CA VAL A 33 -15.31 0.25 -9.48
C VAL A 33 -15.15 0.94 -10.83
N ARG A 34 -14.23 1.90 -10.96
CA ARG A 34 -13.90 2.57 -12.23
C ARG A 34 -13.50 1.58 -13.32
N TYR A 35 -12.83 0.49 -12.97
CA TYR A 35 -12.46 -0.59 -13.90
C TYR A 35 -13.48 -1.74 -13.97
N GLY A 36 -14.73 -1.48 -13.57
CA GLY A 36 -15.87 -2.36 -13.84
C GLY A 36 -16.14 -3.43 -12.78
N LYS A 37 -15.49 -3.40 -11.61
CA LYS A 37 -15.82 -4.31 -10.52
C LYS A 37 -17.07 -3.83 -9.77
N PRO A 38 -18.00 -4.73 -9.39
CA PRO A 38 -19.12 -4.36 -8.53
C PRO A 38 -18.64 -3.77 -7.18
N PRO A 39 -19.30 -2.74 -6.62
CA PRO A 39 -18.83 -2.08 -5.39
C PRO A 39 -18.62 -3.01 -4.19
N ALA A 40 -19.54 -3.95 -3.95
CA ALA A 40 -19.42 -4.91 -2.86
C ALA A 40 -18.20 -5.84 -3.04
N TYR A 41 -17.98 -6.30 -4.27
CA TYR A 41 -16.80 -7.10 -4.61
C TYR A 41 -15.51 -6.29 -4.44
N ALA A 42 -15.50 -5.02 -4.87
CA ALA A 42 -14.34 -4.15 -4.74
C ALA A 42 -13.94 -3.94 -3.27
N ARG A 43 -14.91 -3.69 -2.37
CA ARG A 43 -14.65 -3.56 -0.92
C ARG A 43 -14.08 -4.85 -0.33
N ALA A 44 -14.74 -5.98 -0.56
CA ALA A 44 -14.29 -7.27 -0.06
C ALA A 44 -12.88 -7.64 -0.57
N TRP A 45 -12.58 -7.29 -1.82
CA TRP A 45 -11.25 -7.46 -2.39
C TRP A 45 -10.20 -6.63 -1.65
N VAL A 46 -10.46 -5.34 -1.44
CA VAL A 46 -9.53 -4.43 -0.76
C VAL A 46 -9.28 -4.85 0.69
N GLU A 47 -10.34 -5.18 1.44
CA GLU A 47 -10.25 -5.63 2.84
C GLU A 47 -9.45 -6.93 3.00
N ARG A 48 -9.56 -7.85 2.03
CA ARG A 48 -8.86 -9.14 2.10
C ARG A 48 -7.44 -9.08 1.53
N SER A 49 -7.28 -8.52 0.35
CA SER A 49 -6.04 -8.60 -0.43
C SER A 49 -5.16 -7.37 -0.22
N ASP A 50 -5.69 -6.18 -0.49
CA ASP A 50 -4.88 -4.95 -0.45
C ASP A 50 -4.47 -4.61 0.99
N GLU A 51 -5.34 -4.82 1.98
CA GLU A 51 -5.00 -4.61 3.40
C GLU A 51 -3.99 -5.64 3.93
N ALA A 52 -4.01 -6.88 3.44
CA ALA A 52 -2.97 -7.84 3.77
C ALA A 52 -1.61 -7.37 3.24
N ASN A 53 -1.56 -6.86 2.00
CA ASN A 53 -0.35 -6.28 1.42
C ASN A 53 0.09 -5.01 2.15
N ALA A 54 -0.85 -4.13 2.54
CA ALA A 54 -0.56 -2.92 3.29
C ALA A 54 0.18 -3.25 4.59
N ARG A 55 -0.30 -4.24 5.37
CA ARG A 55 0.39 -4.71 6.59
C ARG A 55 1.77 -5.30 6.34
N LEU A 56 2.01 -5.91 5.17
CA LEU A 56 3.36 -6.39 4.80
C LEU A 56 4.29 -5.20 4.51
N VAL A 57 3.80 -4.21 3.78
CA VAL A 57 4.54 -3.01 3.36
C VAL A 57 4.83 -2.09 4.55
N GLU A 58 3.86 -1.88 5.46
CA GLU A 58 4.00 -1.01 6.64
C GLU A 58 5.18 -1.41 7.54
N ARG A 59 5.52 -2.71 7.62
CA ARG A 59 6.71 -3.16 8.36
C ARG A 59 8.03 -2.66 7.78
N GLY A 60 8.04 -2.26 6.51
CA GLY A 60 9.21 -1.68 5.86
C GLY A 60 9.37 -0.18 6.11
N ARG A 61 8.42 0.48 6.78
CA ARG A 61 8.44 1.93 7.03
C ARG A 61 9.73 2.39 7.71
N ASP A 62 10.15 1.71 8.76
CA ASP A 62 11.32 2.09 9.54
C ASP A 62 12.65 1.76 8.84
N LEU A 63 12.60 1.06 7.70
CA LEU A 63 13.75 0.80 6.83
C LEU A 63 13.89 1.83 5.70
N ALA A 64 12.95 2.75 5.57
CA ALA A 64 12.99 3.80 4.56
C ALA A 64 13.90 4.94 5.01
N ASP A 65 14.66 5.49 4.05
CA ASP A 65 15.51 6.65 4.27
C ASP A 65 14.65 7.93 4.41
N VAL A 66 13.52 7.98 3.68
CA VAL A 66 12.56 9.10 3.71
C VAL A 66 11.14 8.59 3.91
N VAL A 67 10.41 9.24 4.83
CA VAL A 67 8.96 9.05 4.98
C VAL A 67 8.23 10.32 4.54
N VAL A 68 7.43 10.21 3.48
CA VAL A 68 6.60 11.30 2.97
C VAL A 68 5.17 11.10 3.47
N ARG A 69 4.70 12.02 4.30
CA ARG A 69 3.31 12.05 4.78
C ARG A 69 2.42 12.74 3.76
N LEU A 70 1.46 12.00 3.24
CA LEU A 70 0.48 12.51 2.29
C LEU A 70 -0.75 13.03 3.03
N PRO A 71 -1.39 14.10 2.52
CA PRO A 71 -2.63 14.60 3.09
C PRO A 71 -3.76 13.58 2.95
N SER A 72 -4.65 13.56 3.95
CA SER A 72 -5.90 12.78 3.95
C SER A 72 -6.92 13.30 2.92
#